data_AF-A0A0C1ELX7-F1
#
_entry.id   AF-A0A0C1ELX7-F1
#
_cell.length_a   1.000
_cell.length_b   1.000
_cell.length_c   1.000
_cell.angle_alpha   90.00
_cell.angle_beta   90.00
_cell.angle_gamma   90.00
#
_symmetry.space_group_name_H-M   'P 1'
#
loop_
_entity.id
_entity.type
_entity.pdbx_description
1 polymer ?
#
loop_
_entity_poly.entity_id
_entity_poly.type
_entity_poly.pdbx_seq_one_letter_code
_entity_poly.pdbx_strand_id
1 'polypeptide(L)'
;MKDIAKAAQRIAGSPEDYLEDPAAFTAAWALLKAARGQRFDPARLHPQHLIDRPAPAPEPTAQTLDRISQKTREIMTAKGYQPHQAA
;
A
#
# COMPACT_ATOMS: atom_id res chain seq x y z
N MET A 1 0.41 11.55 27.28
CA MET A 1 0.19 12.47 26.12
C MET A 1 1.44 12.67 25.26
N LYS A 2 2.63 12.94 25.83
CA LYS A 2 3.89 13.09 25.05
C LYS A 2 4.21 11.90 24.14
N ASP A 3 4.02 10.66 24.62
CA ASP A 3 4.30 9.46 23.83
C ASP A 3 3.36 9.30 22.63
N ILE A 4 2.10 9.68 22.79
CA ILE A 4 1.08 9.60 21.73
C ILE A 4 1.36 10.64 20.64
N ALA A 5 1.78 11.86 21.01
CA ALA A 5 2.19 12.89 20.06
C ALA A 5 3.45 12.48 19.28
N LYS A 6 4.41 11.83 19.94
CA LYS A 6 5.64 11.33 19.30
C LYS A 6 5.36 10.19 18.31
N ALA A 7 4.45 9.28 18.67
CA ALA A 7 3.98 8.24 17.76
C ALA A 7 3.27 8.83 16.53
N ALA A 8 2.37 9.80 16.74
CA ALA A 8 1.69 10.48 15.66
C ALA A 8 2.64 11.25 14.72
N GLN A 9 3.69 11.86 15.28
CA GLN A 9 4.71 12.56 14.49
C GLN A 9 5.55 11.61 13.64
N ARG A 10 5.81 10.38 14.13
CA ARG A 10 6.48 9.33 13.35
C ARG A 10 5.61 8.84 12.20
N ILE A 11 4.32 8.56 12.46
CA ILE A 11 3.37 8.12 11.44
C ILE A 11 3.17 9.20 10.35
N ALA A 12 3.02 10.46 10.75
CA ALA A 12 2.85 11.56 9.80
C ALA A 12 4.14 11.93 9.05
N GLY A 13 5.31 11.55 9.58
CA GLY A 13 6.62 11.79 8.96
C GLY A 13 7.00 10.75 7.90
N SER A 14 6.37 9.58 7.93
CA SER A 14 6.58 8.48 6.98
C SER A 14 5.24 7.81 6.63
N PRO A 15 4.28 8.55 6.03
CA PRO A 15 2.96 8.02 5.69
C PRO A 15 2.99 6.82 4.71
N GLU A 16 4.06 6.70 3.91
CA GLU A 16 4.30 5.60 2.99
C GLU A 16 4.43 4.23 3.67
N ASP A 17 4.83 4.20 4.94
CA ASP A 17 4.93 2.95 5.73
C ASP A 17 3.54 2.45 6.19
N TYR A 18 2.49 3.27 6.02
CA TYR A 18 1.14 3.01 6.51
C TYR A 18 0.08 3.00 5.38
N LEU A 19 0.50 2.72 4.14
CA LEU A 19 -0.41 2.70 2.97
C LEU A 19 -1.54 1.66 3.08
N GLU A 20 -1.31 0.57 3.83
CA GLU A 20 -2.28 -0.48 4.13
C GLU A 20 -3.25 -0.12 5.27
N ASP A 21 -2.91 0.88 6.10
CA ASP A 21 -3.76 1.39 7.17
C ASP A 21 -3.89 2.93 7.10
N PRO A 22 -4.73 3.45 6.19
CA PRO A 22 -5.00 4.88 6.07
C PRO A 22 -5.62 5.50 7.34
N ALA A 23 -6.26 4.68 8.18
CA ALA A 23 -6.88 5.15 9.41
C ALA A 23 -5.82 5.55 10.45
N ALA A 24 -4.70 4.81 10.52
CA ALA A 24 -3.57 5.15 11.39
C ALA A 24 -2.98 6.53 11.05
N PHE A 25 -2.78 6.83 9.76
CA PHE A 25 -2.32 8.14 9.31
C PHE A 25 -3.34 9.23 9.68
N THR A 26 -4.62 9.00 9.38
CA THR A 26 -5.68 9.98 9.65
C THR A 26 -5.78 10.32 11.14
N ALA A 27 -5.70 9.31 12.01
CA ALA A 27 -5.73 9.49 13.46
C ALA A 27 -4.49 10.22 13.99
N ALA A 28 -3.30 9.84 13.53
CA ALA A 28 -2.05 10.52 13.88
C ALA A 28 -2.08 11.99 13.46
N TRP A 29 -2.53 12.26 12.24
CA TRP A 29 -2.60 13.61 11.71
C TRP A 29 -3.66 14.47 12.42
N ALA A 30 -4.84 13.92 12.70
CA ALA A 30 -5.86 14.59 13.50
C ALA A 30 -5.36 14.94 14.91
N LEU A 31 -4.61 14.03 15.55
CA LEU A 31 -3.99 14.28 16.85
C LEU A 31 -2.96 15.42 16.80
N LEU A 32 -2.10 15.44 15.79
CA LEU A 32 -1.11 16.51 15.61
C LEU A 32 -1.80 17.86 15.34
N LYS A 33 -2.90 17.86 14.60
CA LYS A 33 -3.70 19.07 14.33
C LYS A 33 -4.40 19.58 15.58
N ALA A 34 -5.00 18.69 16.36
CA ALA A 34 -5.59 19.01 17.66
C ALA A 34 -4.55 19.56 18.64
N ALA A 35 -3.35 18.96 18.71
CA ALA A 35 -2.26 19.42 19.55
C ALA A 35 -1.73 20.82 19.16
N ARG A 36 -1.88 21.22 17.89
CA ARG A 36 -1.53 22.56 17.39
C ARG A 36 -2.69 23.57 17.48
N GLY A 37 -3.86 23.17 18.00
CA GLY A 37 -5.04 24.03 18.06
C GLY A 37 -5.67 24.33 16.69
N GLN A 38 -5.22 23.68 15.61
CA GLN A 38 -5.84 23.80 14.29
C GLN A 38 -6.95 22.75 14.17
N ARG A 39 -8.21 23.18 14.15
CA ARG A 39 -9.31 22.31 13.74
C ARG A 39 -9.10 21.92 12.28
N PHE A 40 -9.05 20.62 12.02
CA PHE A 40 -9.06 20.07 10.67
C PHE A 40 -10.50 19.93 10.20
N ASP A 41 -10.83 20.57 9.08
CA ASP A 41 -12.12 20.46 8.43
C ASP A 41 -11.97 19.61 7.15
N PRO A 42 -12.42 18.34 7.16
CA PRO A 42 -12.33 17.47 5.99
C PRO A 42 -13.16 17.98 4.80
N ALA A 43 -14.16 18.85 5.01
CA ALA A 43 -14.90 19.47 3.91
C ALA A 43 -14.04 20.43 3.08
N ARG A 44 -12.85 20.83 3.59
CA ARG A 44 -11.87 21.65 2.87
C ARG A 44 -10.90 20.83 2.01
N LEU A 45 -10.92 19.49 2.10
CA LEU A 45 -10.20 18.63 1.18
C LEU A 45 -10.91 18.63 -0.16
N HIS A 46 -10.46 19.53 -1.03
CA HIS A 46 -10.88 19.54 -2.43
C HIS A 46 -10.08 18.48 -3.21
N PRO A 47 -10.64 17.85 -4.28
CA PRO A 47 -9.97 16.78 -5.02
C PRO A 47 -8.57 17.12 -5.54
N GLN A 48 -8.32 18.40 -5.85
CA GLN A 48 -7.00 18.95 -6.19
C GLN A 48 -5.93 18.80 -5.09
N HIS A 49 -6.32 18.51 -3.85
CA HIS A 49 -5.41 18.25 -2.73
C HIS A 49 -5.25 16.75 -2.43
N LEU A 50 -5.95 15.88 -3.16
CA LEU A 50 -5.77 14.44 -3.10
C LEU A 50 -4.66 14.07 -4.09
N ILE A 51 -3.56 13.53 -3.58
CA ILE A 51 -2.54 12.92 -4.42
C ILE A 51 -3.07 11.54 -4.80
N ASP A 52 -3.22 11.28 -6.10
CA ASP A 52 -3.55 9.94 -6.58
C ASP A 52 -2.53 8.95 -6.03
N ARG A 53 -3.03 7.82 -5.50
CA ARG A 53 -2.17 6.75 -4.98
C ARG A 53 -1.15 6.38 -6.08
N PRO A 54 0.17 6.47 -5.81
CA PRO A 54 1.15 6.05 -6.79
C PRO A 54 0.89 4.59 -7.17
N ALA A 55 0.96 4.28 -8.46
CA ALA A 55 0.82 2.91 -8.91
C ALA A 55 1.82 2.03 -8.14
N PRO A 56 1.41 0.83 -7.69
CA PRO A 56 2.34 -0.08 -7.03
C PRO A 56 3.55 -0.32 -7.93
N ALA A 57 4.73 -0.44 -7.34
CA ALA A 57 5.93 -0.75 -8.09
C ALA A 57 5.69 -2.02 -8.92
N PRO A 58 6.11 -2.06 -10.20
CA PRO A 58 5.89 -3.22 -11.04
C PRO A 58 6.56 -4.45 -10.42
N GLU A 59 5.85 -5.58 -10.46
CA GLU A 59 6.37 -6.89 -10.04
C GLU A 59 7.70 -7.17 -10.78
N PRO A 60 8.79 -7.56 -10.08
CA PRO A 60 10.04 -7.92 -10.73
C PRO A 60 9.81 -8.99 -11.78
N THR A 61 10.42 -8.86 -12.97
CA THR A 61 10.18 -9.76 -14.10
C THR A 61 10.35 -11.24 -13.73
N ALA A 62 11.34 -11.56 -12.89
CA ALA A 62 11.57 -12.92 -12.42
C ALA A 62 10.38 -13.49 -11.62
N GLN A 63 9.76 -12.66 -10.77
CA GLN A 63 8.61 -13.06 -9.94
C GLN A 63 7.36 -13.27 -10.81
N THR A 64 7.14 -12.38 -11.79
CA THR A 64 6.08 -12.53 -12.80
C THR A 64 6.24 -13.83 -13.60
N LEU A 65 7.47 -14.14 -14.04
CA LEU A 65 7.75 -15.35 -14.80
C LEU A 65 7.54 -16.62 -13.97
N ASP A 66 7.94 -16.63 -12.71
CA ASP A 66 7.73 -17.77 -11.81
C ASP A 66 6.23 -18.02 -11.60
N ARG A 67 5.45 -16.97 -11.30
CA ARG A 67 4.00 -17.05 -11.15
C ARG A 67 3.30 -17.55 -12.41
N ILE A 68 3.71 -17.05 -13.59
CA ILE A 68 3.17 -17.53 -14.87
C ILE A 68 3.55 -18.99 -15.12
N SER A 69 4.79 -19.40 -14.79
CA SER A 69 5.24 -20.79 -14.93
C SER A 69 4.42 -21.73 -14.06
N GLN A 70 4.19 -21.37 -12.79
CA GLN A 70 3.35 -22.13 -11.86
C GLN A 70 1.92 -22.27 -12.39
N LYS A 71 1.28 -21.16 -12.76
CA LYS A 71 -0.07 -21.18 -13.32
C LYS A 71 -0.17 -22.01 -14.61
N THR A 72 0.86 -21.93 -15.46
CA THR A 72 0.94 -22.75 -16.67
C THR A 72 0.97 -24.23 -16.33
N ARG A 73 1.80 -24.64 -15.35
CA ARG A 73 1.88 -26.03 -14.89
C ARG A 73 0.54 -26.52 -14.33
N GLU A 74 -0.13 -25.72 -13.51
CA GLU A 74 -1.46 -26.05 -12.98
C GLU A 74 -2.48 -26.28 -14.10
N ILE A 75 -2.50 -25.40 -15.10
CA ILE A 75 -3.38 -25.53 -16.27
C ILE A 75 -3.03 -26.79 -17.07
N MET A 76 -1.74 -27.08 -17.26
CA MET A 76 -1.28 -28.29 -17.95
C MET A 76 -1.73 -29.55 -17.22
N THR A 77 -1.58 -29.61 -15.89
CA THR A 77 -2.06 -30.72 -15.06
C THR A 77 -3.57 -30.89 -15.17
N ALA A 78 -4.34 -29.80 -15.04
CA ALA A 78 -5.80 -29.82 -15.14
C ALA A 78 -6.30 -30.32 -16.51
N LYS A 79 -5.54 -30.05 -17.57
CA LYS A 79 -5.86 -30.47 -18.94
C LYS A 79 -5.21 -31.79 -19.38
N GLY A 80 -4.41 -32.41 -18.51
CA GLY A 80 -3.67 -33.63 -18.84
C GLY A 80 -2.55 -33.44 -19.88
N TYR A 81 -2.05 -32.21 -20.07
CA TYR A 81 -0.95 -31.93 -20.98
C TYR A 81 0.39 -32.29 -20.35
N GLN A 82 1.24 -32.98 -21.11
CA GLN A 82 2.62 -33.29 -20.73
C GLN A 82 3.56 -32.28 -21.41
N PRO A 83 4.54 -31.70 -20.68
CA PRO A 83 5.56 -30.87 -21.30
C PRO A 83 6.43 -31.72 -22.22
N HIS A 84 6.71 -31.21 -23.41
CA HIS A 84 7.65 -31.86 -24.32
C HIS A 84 9.07 -31.73 -23.74
N GLN A 85 9.68 -32.85 -23.37
CA GLN A 85 11.10 -32.88 -23.01
C GLN A 85 11.91 -32.91 -24.31
N ALA A 86 12.61 -31.81 -24.61
CA ALA A 86 13.62 -31.82 -25.66
C ALA A 86 14.80 -32.67 -25.16
N ALA A 87 15.22 -33.63 -26.00
CA ALA A 87 16.36 -34.52 -25.77
C ALA A 87 17.70 -33.77 -25.83
#